data_AF-A0ABD7EP30-F1
#
_entry.id   AF-A0ABD7EP30-F1
#
_cell.length_a   1.000
_cell.length_b   1.000
_cell.length_c   1.000
_cell.angle_alpha   90.00
_cell.angle_beta   90.00
_cell.angle_gamma   90.00
#
_symmetry.space_group_name_H-M   'P 1'
#
loop_
_entity.id
_entity.type
_entity.pdbx_description
1 polymer ?
#
loop_
_entity_poly.entity_id
_entity_poly.type
_entity_poly.pdbx_seq_one_letter_code
_entity_poly.pdbx_strand_id
1 'polypeptide(L)'
;MTAGQMSAIGIGWDVRGWQGSAQAVAVVGWQADSNSLHWLGVSPLFRLSSRVAPDLAALLRPALQDEALLAQVEACPQLALGIDAPLAFPRALRDLLNGRPLSCAVPEREIDNPYAYRDCERWLYQQYGKKPLSATFDRLGNNATLALSMLPNLPDLQLVPTVAPQASRAVLEVYPALAKVAGKASPARPELAALLPADVVPDTDRYDAALCALMALQYAAGGRVARLPTLLTPPAGMALDEGWVYHFSRP
;
A
#
# COMPACT_ATOMS: atom_id res chain seq x y z
N MET A 1 24.36 15.09 -3.02
CA MET A 1 23.46 15.88 -3.88
C MET A 1 22.36 16.41 -2.99
N THR A 2 22.16 17.72 -2.89
CA THR A 2 20.98 18.28 -2.24
C THR A 2 19.78 17.87 -3.09
N ALA A 3 18.97 16.94 -2.60
CA ALA A 3 17.71 16.60 -3.25
C ALA A 3 16.91 17.91 -3.33
N GLY A 4 16.69 18.43 -4.53
CA GLY A 4 15.81 19.58 -4.72
C GLY A 4 14.40 19.24 -4.22
N GLN A 5 13.53 20.23 -4.09
CA GLN A 5 12.16 19.99 -3.63
C GLN A 5 11.46 18.94 -4.52
N MET A 6 10.92 17.89 -3.89
CA MET A 6 10.17 16.83 -4.60
C MET A 6 8.79 17.33 -4.98
N SER A 7 8.36 17.06 -6.21
CA SER A 7 7.02 17.40 -6.71
C SER A 7 5.96 16.41 -6.22
N ALA A 8 6.35 15.17 -5.94
CA ALA A 8 5.52 14.16 -5.30
C ALA A 8 6.37 13.13 -4.54
N ILE A 9 5.79 12.52 -3.50
CA ILE A 9 6.45 11.51 -2.68
C ILE A 9 5.55 10.28 -2.52
N GLY A 10 6.13 9.11 -2.73
CA GLY A 10 5.55 7.81 -2.39
C GLY A 10 6.26 7.21 -1.19
N ILE A 11 5.48 6.74 -0.23
CA ILE A 11 5.93 5.96 0.92
C ILE A 11 5.31 4.58 0.78
N GLY A 12 6.12 3.54 0.93
CA GLY A 12 5.66 2.16 0.94
C GLY A 12 5.93 1.50 2.27
N TRP A 13 4.97 0.74 2.79
CA TRP A 13 5.09 0.02 4.05
C TRP A 13 4.69 -1.45 3.88
N ASP A 14 5.64 -2.38 4.07
CA ASP A 14 5.33 -3.80 4.27
C ASP A 14 5.03 -4.06 5.76
N VAL A 15 3.77 -4.39 6.04
CA VAL A 15 3.24 -4.53 7.39
C VAL A 15 3.42 -5.96 7.90
N ARG A 16 3.93 -6.13 9.13
CA ARG A 16 4.02 -7.44 9.80
C ARG A 16 3.13 -7.61 11.03
N GLY A 17 2.08 -6.80 11.11
CA GLY A 17 1.03 -6.88 12.13
C GLY A 17 1.53 -6.61 13.54
N TRP A 18 0.65 -6.77 14.55
CA TRP A 18 0.82 -6.20 15.89
C TRP A 18 2.12 -6.58 16.61
N GLN A 19 2.59 -7.82 16.46
CA GLN A 19 3.82 -8.32 17.08
C GLN A 19 4.93 -8.62 16.08
N GLY A 20 4.81 -8.09 14.85
CA GLY A 20 5.80 -8.24 13.80
C GLY A 20 7.17 -7.72 14.23
N SER A 21 8.22 -8.50 13.98
CA SER A 21 9.61 -8.13 14.27
C SER A 21 10.36 -7.55 13.07
N ALA A 22 9.73 -7.49 11.89
CA ALA A 22 10.40 -7.25 10.62
C ALA A 22 9.53 -6.42 9.66
N GLN A 23 9.09 -5.23 10.09
CA GLN A 23 8.44 -4.29 9.17
C GLN A 23 9.48 -3.49 8.39
N ALA A 24 9.12 -3.02 7.20
CA ALA A 24 9.99 -2.20 6.37
C ALA A 24 9.22 -1.03 5.76
N VAL A 25 9.91 0.11 5.64
CA VAL A 25 9.39 1.32 5.00
C VAL A 25 10.38 1.77 3.93
N ALA A 26 9.86 2.21 2.80
CA ALA A 26 10.64 2.78 1.71
C ALA A 26 10.05 4.13 1.29
N VAL A 27 10.91 5.08 0.95
CA VAL A 27 10.51 6.45 0.58
C VAL A 27 11.17 6.82 -0.74
N VAL A 28 10.35 7.26 -1.68
CA VAL A 28 10.77 7.66 -3.02
C VAL A 28 10.13 8.98 -3.40
N GLY A 29 10.93 9.89 -3.97
CA GLY A 29 10.49 11.18 -4.48
C GLY A 29 10.54 11.24 -6.00
N TRP A 30 9.74 12.14 -6.57
CA TRP A 30 9.77 12.46 -7.99
C TRP A 30 9.87 13.97 -8.20
N GLN A 31 10.68 14.38 -9.15
CA GLN A 31 10.81 15.76 -9.61
C GLN A 31 10.18 15.90 -10.99
N ALA A 32 9.20 16.79 -11.13
CA ALA A 32 8.45 16.96 -12.37
C ALA A 32 9.31 17.49 -13.52
N ASP A 33 10.16 18.49 -13.25
CA ASP A 33 10.93 19.20 -14.30
C ASP A 33 11.91 18.29 -15.03
N SER A 34 12.60 17.42 -14.29
CA SER A 34 13.55 16.44 -14.81
C SER A 34 12.93 15.06 -15.08
N ASN A 35 11.67 14.87 -14.68
CA ASN A 35 10.97 13.58 -14.66
C ASN A 35 11.81 12.45 -14.02
N SER A 36 12.54 12.77 -12.95
CA SER A 36 13.49 11.86 -12.31
C SER A 36 12.96 11.35 -10.99
N LEU A 37 13.18 10.05 -10.74
CA LEU A 37 12.85 9.35 -9.51
C LEU A 37 14.08 9.30 -8.60
N HIS A 38 13.89 9.59 -7.32
CA HIS A 38 14.94 9.63 -6.31
C HIS A 38 14.54 8.79 -5.10
N TRP A 39 15.32 7.75 -4.79
CA TRP A 39 15.16 7.03 -3.54
C TRP A 39 15.71 7.87 -2.39
N LEU A 40 14.83 8.21 -1.44
CA LEU A 40 15.18 9.02 -0.27
C LEU A 40 15.65 8.12 0.89
N GLY A 41 15.13 6.90 0.98
CA GLY A 41 15.59 5.91 1.94
C GLY A 41 14.79 4.61 1.88
N VAL A 42 15.42 3.52 2.30
CA VAL A 42 14.74 2.25 2.58
C VAL A 42 15.22 1.79 3.94
N SER A 43 14.29 1.61 4.88
CA SER A 43 14.65 1.27 6.24
C SER A 43 15.35 -0.11 6.31
N PRO A 44 16.19 -0.33 7.32
CA PRO A 44 16.39 -1.69 7.81
C PRO A 44 15.06 -2.25 8.34
N LEU A 45 15.02 -3.55 8.63
CA LEU A 45 13.88 -4.14 9.31
C LEU A 45 13.74 -3.54 10.72
N PHE A 46 12.52 -3.19 11.10
CA PHE A 46 12.25 -2.62 12.41
C PHE A 46 10.96 -3.17 13.02
N ARG A 47 10.79 -2.88 14.31
CA ARG A 47 9.59 -3.20 15.09
C ARG A 47 8.96 -1.88 15.56
N LEU A 48 7.63 -1.82 15.52
CA LEU A 48 6.89 -0.72 16.12
C LEU A 48 6.95 -0.77 17.64
N SER A 49 6.99 0.41 18.26
CA SER A 49 6.93 0.52 19.71
C SER A 49 5.62 -0.06 20.24
N SER A 50 5.70 -0.86 21.31
CA SER A 50 4.50 -1.33 22.03
C SER A 50 3.94 -0.29 23.00
N ARG A 51 4.60 0.87 23.14
CA ARG A 51 4.24 1.90 24.13
C ARG A 51 3.42 3.03 23.54
N VAL A 52 3.64 3.35 22.27
CA VAL A 52 3.04 4.50 21.58
C VAL A 52 2.74 4.10 20.15
N ALA A 53 1.55 4.45 19.66
CA ALA A 53 1.21 4.28 18.25
C ALA A 53 2.07 5.24 17.41
N PRO A 54 2.76 4.76 16.36
CA PRO A 54 3.56 5.63 15.50
C PRO A 54 2.70 6.68 14.78
N ASP A 55 3.16 7.92 14.81
CA ASP A 55 2.78 8.93 13.81
C ASP A 55 3.59 8.73 12.52
N LEU A 56 3.36 9.59 11.53
CA LEU A 56 4.07 9.52 10.25
C LEU A 56 5.59 9.67 10.43
N ALA A 57 6.03 10.63 11.26
CA ALA A 57 7.45 10.83 11.56
C ALA A 57 8.11 9.57 12.13
N ALA A 58 7.49 8.95 13.14
CA ALA A 58 7.98 7.72 13.75
C ALA A 58 8.04 6.54 12.76
N LEU A 59 7.09 6.46 11.82
CA LEU A 59 7.11 5.46 10.76
C LEU A 59 8.26 5.68 9.77
N LEU A 60 8.61 6.93 9.48
CA LEU A 60 9.61 7.29 8.47
C LEU A 60 11.05 7.34 8.99
N ARG A 61 11.28 7.67 10.27
CA ARG A 61 12.61 7.75 10.89
C ARG A 61 13.54 6.56 10.59
N PRO A 62 13.07 5.29 10.58
CA PRO A 62 13.92 4.15 10.20
C PRO A 62 14.51 4.24 8.78
N ALA A 63 13.79 4.86 7.84
CA ALA A 63 14.24 5.08 6.47
C ALA A 63 14.97 6.43 6.29
N LEU A 64 14.58 7.45 7.05
CA LEU A 64 15.06 8.83 6.93
C LEU A 64 15.76 9.26 8.22
N GLN A 65 17.06 8.97 8.31
CA GLN A 65 17.88 9.30 9.49
C GLN A 65 18.27 10.79 9.60
N ASP A 66 17.97 11.57 8.55
CA ASP A 66 18.20 13.01 8.49
C ASP A 66 16.88 13.75 8.79
N GLU A 67 16.83 14.47 9.91
CA GLU A 67 15.65 15.24 10.34
C GLU A 67 15.27 16.34 9.34
N ALA A 68 16.23 16.92 8.60
CA ALA A 68 15.92 17.90 7.57
C ALA A 68 15.20 17.26 6.37
N LEU A 69 15.63 16.06 5.99
CA LEU A 69 14.96 15.28 4.94
C LEU A 69 13.58 14.80 5.39
N LEU A 70 13.45 14.36 6.64
CA LEU A 70 12.15 14.00 7.22
C LEU A 70 11.16 15.16 7.16
N ALA A 71 11.57 16.35 7.61
CA ALA A 71 10.73 17.54 7.57
C ALA A 71 10.33 17.93 6.12
N GLN A 72 11.22 17.76 5.15
CA GLN A 72 10.90 17.97 3.72
C GLN A 72 9.87 16.98 3.20
N VAL A 73 9.98 15.71 3.60
CA VAL A 73 9.02 14.66 3.23
C VAL A 73 7.65 14.98 3.83
N GLU A 74 7.59 15.29 5.13
CA GLU A 74 6.35 15.61 5.82
C GLU A 74 5.66 16.86 5.24
N ALA A 75 6.44 17.86 4.82
CA ALA A 75 5.93 19.09 4.21
C ALA A 75 5.48 18.94 2.75
N CYS A 76 5.74 17.79 2.09
CA CYS A 76 5.40 17.63 0.67
C CYS A 76 3.87 17.59 0.45
N PRO A 77 3.29 18.52 -0.34
CA PRO A 77 1.83 18.58 -0.50
C PRO A 77 1.23 17.41 -1.28
N GLN A 78 2.04 16.73 -2.11
CA GLN A 78 1.66 15.56 -2.90
C GLN A 78 2.37 14.34 -2.34
N LEU A 79 1.71 13.62 -1.44
CA LEU A 79 2.30 12.52 -0.69
C LEU A 79 1.31 11.36 -0.59
N ALA A 80 1.76 10.14 -0.79
CA ALA A 80 0.93 8.96 -0.55
C ALA A 80 1.68 7.90 0.24
N LEU A 81 0.98 7.27 1.17
CA LEU A 81 1.40 6.09 1.91
C LEU A 81 0.68 4.86 1.35
N GLY A 82 1.40 4.02 0.61
CA GLY A 82 0.94 2.71 0.19
C GLY A 82 1.27 1.65 1.23
N ILE A 83 0.26 0.95 1.73
CA ILE A 83 0.39 -0.08 2.76
C ILE A 83 0.09 -1.46 2.14
N ASP A 84 1.00 -2.43 2.33
CA ASP A 84 0.76 -3.85 2.01
C ASP A 84 -0.07 -4.52 3.13
N ALA A 85 -1.33 -4.10 3.24
CA ALA A 85 -2.31 -4.69 4.13
C ALA A 85 -3.72 -4.31 3.67
N PRO A 86 -4.72 -5.17 3.91
CA PRO A 86 -6.12 -4.79 3.72
C PRO A 86 -6.48 -3.57 4.57
N LEU A 87 -7.02 -2.53 3.94
CA LEU A 87 -7.48 -1.30 4.62
C LEU A 87 -9.01 -1.23 4.71
N ALA A 88 -9.67 -2.37 4.51
CA ALA A 88 -11.08 -2.57 4.82
C ALA A 88 -11.37 -4.06 5.00
N PHE A 89 -12.45 -4.35 5.73
CA PHE A 89 -13.03 -5.68 5.81
C PHE A 89 -14.29 -5.76 4.94
N PRO A 90 -14.66 -6.97 4.47
CA PRO A 90 -15.89 -7.17 3.70
C PRO A 90 -17.13 -6.60 4.41
N ARG A 91 -17.98 -5.87 3.69
CA ARG A 91 -19.24 -5.28 4.16
C ARG A 91 -20.12 -6.33 4.79
N ALA A 92 -20.28 -7.49 4.14
CA ALA A 92 -21.07 -8.58 4.69
C ALA A 92 -20.51 -9.08 6.03
N LEU A 93 -19.18 -9.11 6.22
CA LEU A 93 -18.59 -9.45 7.51
C LEU A 93 -18.91 -8.39 8.56
N ARG A 94 -18.76 -7.10 8.21
CA ARG A 94 -19.11 -5.99 9.12
C ARG A 94 -20.59 -6.08 9.51
N ASP A 95 -21.47 -6.38 8.57
CA ASP A 95 -22.91 -6.53 8.82
C ASP A 95 -23.20 -7.75 9.70
N LEU A 96 -22.56 -8.89 9.44
CA LEU A 96 -22.65 -10.09 10.28
C LEU A 96 -22.25 -9.79 11.74
N LEU A 97 -21.12 -9.10 11.95
CA LEU A 97 -20.64 -8.72 13.27
C LEU A 97 -21.55 -7.70 13.97
N ASN A 98 -22.29 -6.90 13.20
CA ASN A 98 -23.32 -5.98 13.70
C ASN A 98 -24.71 -6.64 13.85
N GLY A 99 -24.80 -7.98 13.78
CA GLY A 99 -26.05 -8.72 13.96
C GLY A 99 -27.01 -8.66 12.76
N ARG A 100 -26.51 -8.30 11.57
CA ARG A 100 -27.26 -8.21 10.31
C ARG A 100 -26.70 -9.23 9.30
N PRO A 101 -26.91 -10.55 9.50
CA PRO A 101 -26.35 -11.55 8.62
C PRO A 101 -26.93 -11.43 7.20
N LEU A 102 -26.08 -11.65 6.20
CA LEU A 102 -26.52 -11.79 4.82
C LEU A 102 -27.15 -13.18 4.65
N SER A 103 -28.34 -13.24 4.06
CA SER A 103 -28.90 -14.51 3.59
C SER A 103 -28.15 -14.95 2.33
N CYS A 104 -27.30 -15.96 2.45
CA CYS A 104 -26.56 -16.53 1.32
C CYS A 104 -26.44 -18.06 1.46
N ALA A 105 -26.43 -18.75 0.33
CA ALA A 105 -26.04 -20.16 0.29
C ALA A 105 -24.52 -20.30 0.52
N VAL A 106 -24.07 -21.50 0.89
CA VAL A 106 -22.63 -21.80 0.94
C VAL A 106 -22.09 -21.77 -0.50
N PRO A 107 -21.08 -20.93 -0.79
CA PRO A 107 -20.54 -20.80 -2.14
C PRO A 107 -19.74 -22.05 -2.56
N GLU A 108 -19.68 -22.34 -3.85
CA GLU A 108 -18.90 -23.45 -4.41
C GLU A 108 -17.39 -23.21 -4.33
N ARG A 109 -16.97 -21.94 -4.41
CA ARG A 109 -15.56 -21.53 -4.36
C ARG A 109 -15.33 -20.58 -3.19
N GLU A 110 -14.16 -20.69 -2.56
CA GLU A 110 -13.79 -19.85 -1.43
C GLU A 110 -13.79 -18.35 -1.77
N ILE A 111 -13.31 -17.96 -2.96
CA ILE A 111 -13.25 -16.56 -3.44
C ILE A 111 -14.64 -15.90 -3.54
N ASP A 112 -15.70 -16.70 -3.63
CA ASP A 112 -17.08 -16.23 -3.70
C ASP A 112 -17.70 -16.03 -2.30
N ASN A 113 -16.97 -16.32 -1.22
CA ASN A 113 -17.46 -16.12 0.14
C ASN A 113 -17.52 -14.62 0.50
N PRO A 114 -18.72 -14.05 0.73
CA PRO A 114 -18.89 -12.62 0.97
C PRO A 114 -18.33 -12.16 2.33
N TYR A 115 -18.14 -13.08 3.27
CA TYR A 115 -17.53 -12.78 4.57
C TYR A 115 -16.00 -12.79 4.51
N ALA A 116 -15.42 -13.44 3.50
CA ALA A 116 -13.98 -13.60 3.36
C ALA A 116 -13.39 -12.59 2.38
N TYR A 117 -14.08 -12.32 1.26
CA TYR A 117 -13.54 -11.53 0.17
C TYR A 117 -14.43 -10.33 -0.18
N ARG A 118 -13.78 -9.22 -0.49
CA ARG A 118 -14.34 -7.96 -0.97
C ARG A 118 -14.61 -8.01 -2.47
N ASP A 119 -15.42 -7.07 -2.96
CA ASP A 119 -15.68 -6.92 -4.39
C ASP A 119 -14.38 -6.68 -5.19
N CYS A 120 -13.46 -5.88 -4.64
CA CYS A 120 -12.14 -5.63 -5.25
C CYS A 120 -11.32 -6.93 -5.39
N GLU A 121 -11.32 -7.82 -4.39
CA GLU A 121 -10.54 -9.06 -4.42
C GLU A 121 -11.11 -10.08 -5.40
N ARG A 122 -12.45 -10.19 -5.45
CA ARG A 122 -13.15 -10.97 -6.48
C ARG A 122 -12.83 -10.45 -7.88
N TRP A 123 -12.83 -9.14 -8.06
CA TRP A 123 -12.46 -8.51 -9.32
C TRP A 123 -11.01 -8.82 -9.70
N LEU A 124 -10.05 -8.69 -8.77
CA LEU A 124 -8.65 -9.03 -9.01
C LEU A 124 -8.47 -10.49 -9.46
N TYR A 125 -9.18 -11.41 -8.79
CA TYR A 125 -9.16 -12.82 -9.16
C TYR A 125 -9.72 -13.04 -10.57
N GLN A 126 -10.83 -12.40 -10.92
CA GLN A 126 -11.41 -12.48 -12.26
C GLN A 126 -10.48 -11.93 -13.35
N GLN A 127 -9.78 -10.82 -13.09
CA GLN A 127 -8.90 -10.20 -14.08
C GLN A 127 -7.58 -10.96 -14.29
N TYR A 128 -7.00 -11.50 -13.21
CA TYR A 128 -5.62 -12.01 -13.25
C TYR A 128 -5.47 -13.49 -12.89
N GLY A 129 -6.54 -14.16 -12.48
CA GLY A 129 -6.51 -15.55 -12.00
C GLY A 129 -5.73 -15.73 -10.69
N LYS A 130 -5.29 -14.65 -10.04
CA LYS A 130 -4.53 -14.68 -8.79
C LYS A 130 -5.48 -14.47 -7.62
N LYS A 131 -5.65 -15.48 -6.78
CA LYS A 131 -6.48 -15.39 -5.56
C LYS A 131 -5.76 -14.51 -4.53
N PRO A 132 -6.28 -13.34 -4.17
CA PRO A 132 -5.72 -12.54 -3.08
C PRO A 132 -5.83 -13.31 -1.76
N LEU A 133 -5.06 -12.90 -0.76
CA LEU A 133 -5.24 -13.40 0.61
C LEU A 133 -6.42 -12.67 1.26
N SER A 134 -7.24 -13.39 2.03
CA SER A 134 -8.41 -12.83 2.70
C SER A 134 -8.02 -12.09 3.98
N ALA A 135 -8.51 -10.86 4.15
CA ALA A 135 -8.37 -10.13 5.42
C ALA A 135 -8.99 -10.89 6.61
N THR A 136 -10.02 -11.70 6.36
CA THR A 136 -10.80 -12.38 7.38
C THR A 136 -10.28 -13.79 7.66
N PHE A 137 -9.99 -14.56 6.61
CA PHE A 137 -9.70 -15.99 6.72
C PHE A 137 -8.20 -16.32 6.73
N ASP A 138 -7.35 -15.39 6.29
CA ASP A 138 -5.91 -15.55 6.36
C ASP A 138 -5.30 -14.76 7.53
N ARG A 139 -3.97 -14.92 7.69
CA ARG A 139 -3.17 -14.15 8.67
C ARG A 139 -3.17 -12.64 8.39
N LEU A 140 -3.75 -12.18 7.29
CA LEU A 140 -3.83 -10.76 6.95
C LEU A 140 -4.71 -9.96 7.90
N GLY A 141 -5.62 -10.58 8.66
CA GLY A 141 -6.39 -9.86 9.68
C GLY A 141 -5.50 -9.17 10.73
N ASN A 142 -4.36 -9.77 11.07
CA ASN A 142 -3.35 -9.17 11.95
C ASN A 142 -2.68 -7.94 11.35
N ASN A 143 -2.42 -7.95 10.04
CA ASN A 143 -1.85 -6.80 9.32
C ASN A 143 -2.90 -5.69 9.13
N ALA A 144 -4.10 -6.07 8.72
CA ALA A 144 -5.22 -5.16 8.47
C ALA A 144 -5.60 -4.39 9.73
N THR A 145 -5.78 -5.09 10.85
CA THR A 145 -6.12 -4.44 12.13
C THR A 145 -5.02 -3.52 12.63
N LEU A 146 -3.74 -3.88 12.47
CA LEU A 146 -2.65 -2.97 12.78
C LEU A 146 -2.73 -1.71 11.90
N ALA A 147 -2.73 -1.87 10.57
CA ALA A 147 -2.71 -0.75 9.64
C ALA A 147 -3.91 0.21 9.86
N LEU A 148 -5.12 -0.35 9.98
CA LEU A 148 -6.34 0.41 10.24
C LEU A 148 -6.28 1.15 11.59
N SER A 149 -5.75 0.53 12.64
CA SER A 149 -5.62 1.17 13.96
C SER A 149 -4.64 2.34 13.99
N MET A 150 -3.72 2.40 13.02
CA MET A 150 -2.74 3.48 12.91
C MET A 150 -3.27 4.71 12.18
N LEU A 151 -4.31 4.57 11.34
CA LEU A 151 -4.85 5.68 10.54
C LEU A 151 -5.22 6.93 11.36
N PRO A 152 -5.83 6.84 12.57
CA PRO A 152 -6.12 8.03 13.38
C PRO A 152 -4.87 8.81 13.81
N ASN A 153 -3.68 8.19 13.83
CA ASN A 153 -2.40 8.84 14.16
C ASN A 153 -1.71 9.43 12.92
N LEU A 154 -2.36 9.38 11.75
CA LEU A 154 -1.91 9.97 10.50
C LEU A 154 -2.92 11.05 10.05
N PRO A 155 -3.19 12.09 10.87
CA PRO A 155 -4.33 12.99 10.70
C PRO A 155 -4.31 13.78 9.39
N ASP A 156 -3.12 14.00 8.82
CA ASP A 156 -2.93 14.74 7.57
C ASP A 156 -3.04 13.87 6.31
N LEU A 157 -3.31 12.55 6.46
CA LEU A 157 -3.49 11.62 5.36
C LEU A 157 -4.93 11.11 5.33
N GLN A 158 -5.54 11.08 4.13
CA GLN A 158 -6.89 10.56 3.95
C GLN A 158 -6.87 9.17 3.32
N LEU A 159 -7.63 8.23 3.89
CA LEU A 159 -7.79 6.90 3.29
C LEU A 159 -8.60 6.99 1.99
N VAL A 160 -8.01 6.53 0.90
CA VAL A 160 -8.64 6.53 -0.43
C VAL A 160 -8.85 5.07 -0.88
N PRO A 161 -9.99 4.74 -1.51
CA PRO A 161 -11.11 5.62 -1.86
C PRO A 161 -12.22 5.72 -0.78
N THR A 162 -12.04 5.07 0.38
CA THR A 162 -13.13 4.85 1.34
C THR A 162 -13.55 6.11 2.10
N VAL A 163 -12.60 6.94 2.54
CA VAL A 163 -12.90 8.19 3.28
C VAL A 163 -13.00 9.37 2.32
N ALA A 164 -12.13 9.40 1.30
CA ALA A 164 -12.19 10.38 0.23
C ALA A 164 -11.98 9.68 -1.12
N PRO A 165 -12.66 10.12 -2.21
CA PRO A 165 -12.47 9.54 -3.54
C PRO A 165 -11.06 9.79 -4.09
N GLN A 166 -10.42 10.90 -3.68
CA GLN A 166 -9.04 11.25 -3.98
C GLN A 166 -8.52 12.24 -2.93
N ALA A 167 -7.22 12.22 -2.65
CA ALA A 167 -6.56 13.20 -1.77
C ALA A 167 -5.13 13.47 -2.27
N SER A 168 -4.63 14.69 -2.05
CA SER A 168 -3.23 15.02 -2.35
C SER A 168 -2.27 14.38 -1.33
N ARG A 169 -2.77 14.16 -0.11
CA ARG A 169 -2.09 13.45 0.97
C ARG A 169 -2.91 12.23 1.35
N ALA A 170 -2.51 11.06 0.88
CA ALA A 170 -3.35 9.87 0.85
C ALA A 170 -2.75 8.67 1.59
N VAL A 171 -3.62 7.80 2.10
CA VAL A 171 -3.30 6.41 2.44
C VAL A 171 -3.99 5.49 1.44
N LEU A 172 -3.24 4.53 0.91
CA LEU A 172 -3.67 3.58 -0.11
C LEU A 172 -3.40 2.16 0.35
N GLU A 173 -4.33 1.26 0.06
CA GLU A 173 -4.04 -0.16 0.05
C GLU A 173 -3.34 -0.51 -1.26
N VAL A 174 -2.18 -1.17 -1.19
CA VAL A 174 -1.41 -1.60 -2.36
C VAL A 174 -1.09 -3.08 -2.25
N TYR A 175 -0.80 -3.72 -3.40
CA TYR A 175 -0.46 -5.15 -3.41
C TYR A 175 0.78 -5.45 -4.26
N PRO A 176 1.97 -5.53 -3.63
CA PRO A 176 3.25 -5.66 -4.34
C PRO A 176 3.37 -6.97 -5.14
N ALA A 177 2.63 -8.02 -4.77
CA ALA A 177 2.61 -9.26 -5.53
C ALA A 177 2.16 -9.08 -6.99
N LEU A 178 1.33 -8.07 -7.30
CA LEU A 178 0.91 -7.78 -8.67
C LEU A 178 1.96 -7.03 -9.48
N ALA A 179 2.95 -6.42 -8.83
CA ALA A 179 4.13 -5.84 -9.50
C ALA A 179 5.18 -6.91 -9.88
N LYS A 180 5.04 -8.14 -9.36
CA LYS A 180 5.93 -9.28 -9.60
C LYS A 180 5.52 -10.12 -10.80
N VAL A 181 6.50 -10.77 -11.42
CA VAL A 181 6.31 -11.61 -12.61
C VAL A 181 5.32 -12.74 -12.30
N ALA A 182 5.56 -13.49 -11.23
CA ALA A 182 4.73 -14.62 -10.83
C ALA A 182 4.16 -14.40 -9.41
N GLY A 183 4.75 -15.05 -8.41
CA GLY A 183 4.28 -15.04 -7.02
C GLY A 183 5.18 -14.25 -6.05
N LYS A 184 4.97 -14.48 -4.75
CA LYS A 184 5.60 -13.74 -3.66
C LYS A 184 7.14 -13.65 -3.75
N ALA A 185 7.81 -14.76 -4.02
CA ALA A 185 9.28 -14.80 -4.08
C ALA A 185 9.86 -14.37 -5.44
N SER A 186 9.01 -14.08 -6.43
CA SER A 186 9.49 -13.72 -7.77
C SER A 186 9.97 -12.27 -7.82
N PRO A 187 10.96 -11.95 -8.68
CA PRO A 187 11.34 -10.57 -8.91
C PRO A 187 10.17 -9.75 -9.48
N ALA A 188 10.24 -8.45 -9.27
CA ALA A 188 9.43 -7.47 -9.97
C ALA A 188 9.59 -7.63 -11.48
N ARG A 189 8.57 -7.20 -12.22
CA ARG A 189 8.67 -7.11 -13.68
C ARG A 189 9.86 -6.22 -14.09
N PRO A 190 10.55 -6.51 -15.21
CA PRO A 190 11.81 -5.85 -15.57
C PRO A 190 11.76 -4.32 -15.54
N GLU A 191 10.66 -3.73 -16.00
CA GLU A 191 10.44 -2.29 -16.02
C GLU A 191 10.38 -1.65 -14.62
N LEU A 192 9.92 -2.40 -13.62
CA LEU A 192 9.89 -1.98 -12.22
C LEU A 192 11.20 -2.32 -11.51
N ALA A 193 11.78 -3.49 -11.79
CA ALA A 193 13.03 -3.93 -11.20
C ALA A 193 14.17 -2.95 -11.48
N ALA A 194 14.22 -2.36 -12.69
CA ALA A 194 15.19 -1.34 -13.08
C ALA A 194 15.04 0.00 -12.32
N LEU A 195 13.96 0.17 -11.56
CA LEU A 195 13.69 1.38 -10.76
C LEU A 195 13.99 1.17 -9.27
N LEU A 196 14.19 -0.07 -8.82
CA LEU A 196 14.42 -0.36 -7.41
C LEU A 196 15.87 -0.02 -7.00
N PRO A 197 16.10 0.26 -5.70
CA PRO A 197 17.46 0.42 -5.18
C PRO A 197 18.26 -0.88 -5.36
N ALA A 198 19.54 -0.76 -5.68
CA ALA A 198 20.40 -1.92 -5.98
C ALA A 198 20.59 -2.86 -4.77
N ASP A 199 20.43 -2.36 -3.54
CA ASP A 199 20.60 -3.11 -2.29
C ASP A 199 19.32 -3.80 -1.82
N VAL A 200 18.22 -3.66 -2.55
CA VAL A 200 16.91 -4.22 -2.21
C VAL A 200 16.68 -5.51 -3.00
N VAL A 201 16.62 -6.64 -2.28
CA VAL A 201 16.64 -8.00 -2.85
C VAL A 201 15.23 -8.60 -2.88
N PRO A 202 14.81 -9.30 -3.96
CA PRO A 202 13.52 -9.99 -4.01
C PRO A 202 13.25 -10.90 -2.81
N ASP A 203 11.97 -11.15 -2.53
CA ASP A 203 11.49 -11.96 -1.39
C ASP A 203 11.88 -11.41 0.00
N THR A 204 12.04 -10.08 0.12
CA THR A 204 12.29 -9.41 1.40
C THR A 204 11.25 -8.33 1.68
N ASP A 205 11.04 -7.99 2.96
CA ASP A 205 10.09 -6.95 3.37
C ASP A 205 10.47 -5.58 2.77
N ARG A 206 11.78 -5.31 2.70
CA ARG A 206 12.34 -4.09 2.10
C ARG A 206 11.97 -3.99 0.61
N TYR A 207 11.93 -5.12 -0.08
CA TYR A 207 11.53 -5.20 -1.48
C TYR A 207 10.05 -4.87 -1.69
N ASP A 208 9.21 -5.46 -0.85
CA ASP A 208 7.77 -5.24 -0.94
C ASP A 208 7.42 -3.81 -0.53
N ALA A 209 8.08 -3.26 0.49
CA ALA A 209 7.99 -1.84 0.84
C ALA A 209 8.41 -0.93 -0.33
N ALA A 210 9.51 -1.23 -1.03
CA ALA A 210 9.93 -0.44 -2.19
C ALA A 210 8.90 -0.49 -3.34
N LEU A 211 8.33 -1.66 -3.64
CA LEU A 211 7.27 -1.78 -4.64
C LEU A 211 6.00 -1.01 -4.23
N CYS A 212 5.63 -1.05 -2.95
CA CYS A 212 4.55 -0.25 -2.38
C CYS A 212 4.82 1.26 -2.58
N ALA A 213 6.05 1.71 -2.36
CA ALA A 213 6.44 3.10 -2.50
C ALA A 213 6.32 3.58 -3.95
N LEU A 214 6.67 2.75 -4.94
CA LEU A 214 6.47 3.08 -6.36
C LEU A 214 4.98 3.24 -6.72
N MET A 215 4.11 2.35 -6.24
CA MET A 215 2.67 2.46 -6.47
C MET A 215 2.10 3.72 -5.82
N ALA A 216 2.49 4.02 -4.58
CA ALA A 216 2.13 5.24 -3.89
C ALA A 216 2.64 6.50 -4.61
N LEU A 217 3.88 6.47 -5.12
CA LEU A 217 4.44 7.59 -5.88
C LEU A 217 3.63 7.87 -7.14
N GLN A 218 3.25 6.83 -7.88
CA GLN A 218 2.46 7.00 -9.09
C GLN A 218 1.09 7.63 -8.80
N TYR A 219 0.47 7.27 -7.68
CA TYR A 219 -0.73 7.93 -7.20
C TYR A 219 -0.47 9.40 -6.87
N ALA A 220 0.52 9.69 -6.02
CA ALA A 220 0.82 11.05 -5.55
C ALA A 220 1.21 11.99 -6.70
N ALA A 221 1.88 11.47 -7.73
CA ALA A 221 2.22 12.22 -8.94
C ALA A 221 1.03 12.45 -9.88
N GLY A 222 -0.14 11.87 -9.60
CA GLY A 222 -1.32 11.92 -10.48
C GLY A 222 -1.10 11.18 -11.79
N GLY A 223 -0.37 10.06 -11.76
CA GLY A 223 -0.07 9.24 -12.95
C GLY A 223 1.02 9.80 -13.87
N ARG A 224 1.77 10.84 -13.43
CA ARG A 224 2.71 11.57 -14.30
C ARG A 224 4.15 11.04 -14.32
N VAL A 225 4.50 10.06 -13.49
CA VAL A 225 5.86 9.49 -13.54
C VAL A 225 5.96 8.58 -14.76
N ALA A 226 6.56 9.07 -15.84
CA ALA A 226 6.53 8.37 -17.13
C ALA A 226 7.21 6.99 -17.12
N ARG A 227 8.15 6.76 -16.19
CA ARG A 227 8.84 5.48 -16.04
C ARG A 227 8.02 4.42 -15.31
N LEU A 228 6.93 4.81 -14.64
CA LEU A 228 6.05 3.90 -13.92
C LEU A 228 4.85 3.52 -14.79
N PRO A 229 4.39 2.25 -14.73
CA PRO A 229 3.15 1.86 -15.39
C PRO A 229 1.95 2.63 -14.85
N THR A 230 0.85 2.59 -15.59
CA THR A 230 -0.44 3.12 -15.13
C THR A 230 -0.85 2.45 -13.83
N LEU A 231 -1.20 3.25 -12.82
CA LEU A 231 -1.79 2.75 -11.60
C LEU A 231 -3.30 2.61 -11.82
N LEU A 232 -3.83 1.41 -11.58
CA LEU A 232 -5.25 1.15 -11.80
C LEU A 232 -6.09 1.70 -10.66
N THR A 233 -7.17 2.39 -11.04
CA THR A 233 -8.21 2.90 -10.15
C THR A 233 -9.38 1.92 -10.08
N PRO A 234 -10.28 2.06 -9.08
CA PRO A 234 -11.50 1.26 -9.04
C PRO A 234 -12.27 1.36 -10.37
N PRO A 235 -12.79 0.24 -10.91
CA PRO A 235 -13.62 0.28 -12.10
C PRO A 235 -14.94 1.02 -11.83
N ALA A 236 -15.50 1.62 -12.88
CA ALA A 236 -16.77 2.34 -12.77
C ALA A 236 -17.88 1.42 -12.22
N GLY A 237 -18.65 1.93 -11.25
CA GLY A 237 -19.75 1.20 -10.61
C GLY A 237 -19.34 0.28 -9.46
N MET A 238 -18.04 0.11 -9.17
CA MET A 238 -17.61 -0.62 -7.97
C MET A 238 -17.89 0.21 -6.71
N ALA A 239 -18.47 -0.43 -5.70
CA ALA A 239 -18.66 0.19 -4.41
C ALA A 239 -17.31 0.42 -3.72
N LEU A 240 -17.11 1.62 -3.16
CA LEU A 240 -15.82 2.07 -2.62
C LEU A 240 -15.70 1.90 -1.10
N ASP A 241 -16.77 1.47 -0.42
CA ASP A 241 -16.81 1.30 1.04
C ASP A 241 -16.00 0.09 1.55
N GLU A 242 -15.56 -0.77 0.63
CA GLU A 242 -14.62 -1.86 0.88
C GLU A 242 -13.19 -1.52 0.43
N GLY A 243 -12.94 -0.26 0.03
CA GLY A 243 -11.64 0.20 -0.45
C GLY A 243 -11.27 -0.33 -1.83
N TRP A 244 -9.98 -0.18 -2.17
CA TRP A 244 -9.42 -0.63 -3.44
C TRP A 244 -7.95 -0.97 -3.31
N VAL A 245 -7.54 -2.06 -3.95
CA VAL A 245 -6.16 -2.47 -4.03
C VAL A 245 -5.49 -1.78 -5.21
N TYR A 246 -4.74 -0.72 -4.95
CA TYR A 246 -3.96 -0.02 -5.97
C TYR A 246 -2.81 -0.90 -6.45
N HIS A 247 -2.74 -1.09 -7.76
CA HIS A 247 -1.71 -1.88 -8.41
C HIS A 247 -1.43 -1.37 -9.81
N PHE A 248 -0.23 -1.62 -10.30
CA PHE A 248 0.14 -1.29 -11.67
C PHE A 248 -0.59 -2.19 -12.67
N SER A 249 -0.98 -1.60 -13.81
CA SER A 249 -1.52 -2.34 -14.94
C SER A 249 -0.54 -3.44 -15.37
N ARG A 250 -1.09 -4.62 -15.64
CA ARG A 250 -0.34 -5.74 -16.23
C ARG A 250 -0.58 -5.71 -17.75
N PRO A 251 0.47 -5.86 -18.58
CA PRO A 251 0.32 -6.09 -20.01
C PRO A 251 -0.34 -7.43 -20.29
#